data_AF-A0A397E4C4-F1
#
_entry.id   AF-A0A397E4C4-F1
#
_cell.length_a   1.000
_cell.length_b   1.000
_cell.length_c   1.000
_cell.angle_alpha   90.00
_cell.angle_beta   90.00
_cell.angle_gamma   90.00
#
_symmetry.space_group_name_H-M   'P 1'
#
loop_
_entity.id
_entity.type
_entity.pdbx_description
1 polymer ?
#
loop_
_entity_poly.entity_id
_entity_poly.type
_entity_poly.pdbx_seq_one_letter_code
_entity_poly.pdbx_strand_id
1 'polypeptide(L)'
;MHNCELLFREDCTVDDLIDVLEGNRKYIKCLYVYNKIDVVSIEDVDRLARLPHSVVIACEHKGRPALNFDHLLATMWNYMGLTRVYTKRRGEQPGLLEPVVLSSERKGTTVNSACLSISKDMLDNFNFALVWGTSTKYNPQRVGKEHVLQDEDVLQVVTLTVTQQKHAKNYNQKVQAHWDKYKAKKKALKT
;
A
#
# COMPACT_ATOMS: atom_id res chain seq x y z
N MET A 1 -30.17 16.00 20.75
CA MET A 1 -29.06 15.41 21.56
C MET A 1 -27.87 16.33 21.38
N HIS A 2 -27.36 16.94 22.45
CA HIS A 2 -26.37 18.03 22.42
C HIS A 2 -25.19 17.78 23.36
N ASN A 3 -24.83 16.52 23.54
CA ASN A 3 -23.82 16.08 24.48
C ASN A 3 -22.81 15.20 23.75
N CYS A 4 -21.52 15.55 23.82
CA CYS A 4 -20.41 14.74 23.35
C CYS A 4 -19.32 14.67 24.43
N GLU A 5 -18.51 13.63 24.35
CA GLU A 5 -17.31 13.43 25.16
C GLU A 5 -16.09 13.53 24.23
N LEU A 6 -15.15 14.41 24.55
CA LEU A 6 -13.93 14.64 23.78
C LEU A 6 -12.72 14.26 24.63
N LEU A 7 -11.85 13.41 24.08
CA LEU A 7 -10.60 12.99 24.72
C LEU A 7 -9.42 13.56 23.95
N PHE A 8 -8.69 14.49 24.56
CA PHE A 8 -7.44 15.03 24.03
C PHE A 8 -6.27 14.19 24.57
N ARG A 9 -5.41 13.69 23.67
CA ARG A 9 -4.20 12.91 24.01
C ARG A 9 -2.91 13.70 23.82
N GLU A 10 -3.01 14.93 23.34
CA GLU A 10 -1.92 15.86 23.03
C GLU A 10 -2.42 17.31 23.14
N ASP A 11 -1.50 18.26 23.07
CA ASP A 11 -1.83 19.69 23.06
C ASP A 11 -2.39 20.08 21.67
N CYS A 12 -3.72 20.05 21.54
CA CYS A 12 -4.41 20.35 20.29
C CYS A 12 -4.78 21.84 20.16
N THR A 13 -4.74 22.37 18.94
CA THR A 13 -5.26 23.69 18.59
C THR A 13 -6.74 23.64 18.23
N VAL A 14 -7.38 24.80 18.13
CA VAL A 14 -8.79 24.92 17.69
C VAL A 14 -8.96 24.37 16.26
N ASP A 15 -7.98 24.61 15.40
CA ASP A 15 -8.00 24.13 14.01
C ASP A 15 -7.93 22.60 13.94
N ASP A 16 -7.13 21.96 14.80
CA ASP A 16 -7.04 20.49 14.87
C ASP A 16 -8.39 19.86 15.25
N LEU A 17 -9.13 20.48 16.17
CA LEU A 17 -10.48 20.03 16.52
C LEU A 17 -11.45 20.19 15.34
N ILE A 18 -11.41 21.31 14.63
CA ILE A 18 -12.23 21.55 13.44
C ILE A 18 -11.90 20.53 12.34
N ASP A 19 -10.62 20.25 12.12
CA ASP A 19 -10.19 19.32 11.08
C ASP A 19 -10.68 17.88 11.34
N VAL A 20 -10.70 17.44 12.61
CA VAL A 20 -11.28 16.15 13.00
C VAL A 20 -12.81 16.13 12.83
N LEU A 21 -13.49 17.24 13.17
CA LEU A 21 -14.95 17.35 13.06
C LEU A 21 -15.44 17.37 11.60
N GLU A 22 -14.74 18.09 10.72
CA GLU A 22 -15.11 18.19 9.30
C GLU A 22 -14.80 16.91 8.52
N GLY A 23 -13.71 16.20 8.86
CA GLY A 23 -13.35 14.91 8.24
C GLY A 23 -13.04 14.97 6.74
N ASN A 24 -13.00 16.15 6.12
CA ASN A 24 -12.73 16.36 4.69
C ASN A 24 -11.28 16.77 4.38
N ARG A 25 -10.42 16.87 5.42
CA ARG A 25 -9.01 17.22 5.23
C ARG A 25 -8.21 16.02 4.73
N LYS A 26 -7.32 16.25 3.77
CA LYS A 26 -6.37 15.26 3.28
C LYS A 26 -4.96 15.69 3.68
N TYR A 27 -4.36 14.94 4.58
CA TYR A 27 -2.97 15.13 5.00
C TYR A 27 -2.06 14.51 3.95
N ILE A 28 -1.21 15.32 3.34
CA ILE A 28 -0.29 14.91 2.27
C ILE A 28 1.13 15.24 2.72
N LYS A 29 2.04 14.27 2.64
CA LYS A 29 3.46 14.50 2.90
C LYS A 29 4.03 15.47 1.88
N CYS A 30 4.78 16.45 2.36
CA CYS A 30 5.45 17.44 1.52
C CYS A 30 6.97 17.28 1.64
N LEU A 31 7.68 17.40 0.52
CA LEU A 31 9.14 17.43 0.46
C LEU A 31 9.56 18.76 -0.18
N TYR A 32 10.30 19.57 0.57
CA TYR A 32 10.82 20.86 0.10
C TYR A 32 12.12 20.66 -0.66
N VAL A 33 12.15 21.06 -1.94
CA VAL A 33 13.31 20.88 -2.81
C VAL A 33 13.97 22.23 -3.07
N TYR A 34 15.16 22.44 -2.51
CA TYR A 34 15.97 23.63 -2.70
C TYR A 34 16.89 23.46 -3.90
N ASN A 35 16.60 24.17 -4.99
CA ASN A 35 17.39 24.13 -6.21
C ASN A 35 18.48 25.22 -6.23
N LYS A 36 19.46 25.06 -7.14
CA LYS A 36 20.57 25.99 -7.41
C LYS A 36 21.63 26.06 -6.30
N ILE A 37 21.97 24.91 -5.73
CA ILE A 37 23.02 24.80 -4.71
C ILE A 37 24.41 25.20 -5.24
N ASP A 38 24.59 25.28 -6.56
CA ASP A 38 25.84 25.69 -7.21
C ASP A 38 26.12 27.20 -7.11
N VAL A 39 25.13 27.99 -6.69
CA VAL A 39 25.25 29.45 -6.48
C VAL A 39 25.47 29.80 -5.00
N VAL A 40 25.28 28.83 -4.11
CA VAL A 40 25.24 29.02 -2.65
C VAL A 40 26.51 28.44 -2.02
N SER A 41 26.94 28.98 -0.87
CA SER A 41 28.11 28.45 -0.16
C SER A 41 27.83 27.08 0.48
N ILE A 42 28.88 26.31 0.75
CA ILE A 42 28.74 24.96 1.31
C ILE A 42 28.11 24.99 2.72
N GLU A 43 28.34 26.05 3.50
CA GLU A 43 27.76 26.21 4.83
C GLU A 43 26.25 26.38 4.77
N ASP A 44 25.75 27.15 3.81
CA ASP A 44 24.31 27.32 3.60
C ASP A 44 23.66 26.06 3.03
N VAL A 45 24.37 25.33 2.16
CA VAL A 45 23.90 24.02 1.65
C VAL A 45 23.76 23.02 2.80
N ASP A 46 24.74 22.90 3.69
CA ASP A 46 24.68 22.01 4.87
C ASP A 46 23.54 22.43 5.81
N ARG A 47 23.37 23.73 6.05
CA ARG A 47 22.25 24.26 6.84
C ARG A 47 20.89 23.88 6.23
N LEU A 48 20.71 24.06 4.92
CA LEU A 48 19.46 23.73 4.22
C LEU A 48 19.20 22.21 4.18
N ALA A 49 20.24 21.40 4.05
CA ALA A 49 20.13 19.94 4.04
C ALA A 49 19.74 19.34 5.39
N ARG A 50 19.96 20.06 6.50
CA ARG A 50 19.57 19.64 7.86
C ARG A 50 18.15 20.04 8.26
N LEU A 51 17.47 20.85 7.45
CA LEU A 51 16.08 21.23 7.73
C LEU A 51 15.15 20.01 7.65
N PRO A 52 14.04 19.99 8.41
CA PRO A 52 13.07 18.91 8.30
C PRO A 52 12.43 18.92 6.92
N HIS A 53 12.23 17.73 6.36
CA HIS A 53 11.58 17.53 5.06
C HIS A 53 12.20 18.32 3.89
N SER A 54 13.52 18.56 3.92
CA SER A 54 14.23 19.24 2.85
C SER A 54 15.16 18.32 2.06
N VAL A 55 15.32 18.62 0.77
CA VAL A 55 16.36 18.08 -0.10
C VAL A 55 16.97 19.22 -0.91
N VAL A 56 18.28 19.23 -1.02
CA VAL A 56 19.05 20.24 -1.79
C VAL A 56 19.49 19.64 -3.12
N ILE A 57 19.32 20.33 -4.24
CA ILE A 57 19.68 19.85 -5.58
C ILE A 57 20.30 20.95 -6.45
N ALA A 58 21.05 20.56 -7.47
CA ALA A 58 21.34 21.44 -8.61
C ALA A 58 20.94 20.75 -9.91
N CYS A 59 20.06 21.39 -10.68
CA CYS A 59 19.74 20.95 -12.03
C CYS A 59 20.94 21.10 -12.98
N GLU A 60 20.98 20.26 -14.00
CA GLU A 60 21.90 20.46 -15.12
C GLU A 60 21.67 21.83 -15.77
N HIS A 61 22.74 22.61 -15.89
CA HIS A 61 22.70 23.91 -16.53
C HIS A 61 24.03 24.23 -17.20
N LYS A 62 23.99 24.61 -18.49
CA LYS A 62 25.17 25.04 -19.28
C LYS A 62 26.35 24.05 -19.21
N GLY A 63 26.08 22.76 -19.37
CA GLY A 63 27.12 21.71 -19.38
C GLY A 63 27.65 21.32 -17.99
N ARG A 64 27.05 21.82 -16.90
CA ARG A 64 27.31 21.31 -15.54
C ARG A 64 26.41 20.11 -15.26
N PRO A 65 26.95 19.01 -14.69
CA PRO A 65 26.15 17.84 -14.35
C PRO A 65 25.13 18.17 -13.25
N ALA A 66 24.02 17.46 -13.26
CA ALA A 66 23.04 17.51 -12.17
C ALA A 66 23.65 16.95 -10.88
N LEU A 67 23.38 17.60 -9.74
CA LEU A 67 23.88 17.19 -8.44
C LEU A 67 22.73 16.76 -7.53
N ASN A 68 22.97 15.69 -6.76
CA ASN A 68 22.11 15.19 -5.69
C ASN A 68 20.72 14.68 -6.11
N PHE A 69 20.51 14.38 -7.39
CA PHE A 69 19.25 13.82 -7.89
C PHE A 69 18.99 12.40 -7.36
N ASP A 70 20.03 11.58 -7.18
CA ASP A 70 19.87 10.23 -6.63
C ASP A 70 19.29 10.26 -5.22
N HIS A 71 19.75 11.22 -4.40
CA HIS A 71 19.24 11.42 -3.05
C HIS A 71 17.80 11.94 -3.05
N LEU A 72 17.45 12.83 -3.99
CA LEU A 72 16.07 13.28 -4.18
C LEU A 72 15.16 12.09 -4.51
N LEU A 73 15.55 11.24 -5.45
CA LEU A 73 14.77 10.06 -5.86
C LEU A 73 14.62 9.06 -4.71
N ALA A 74 15.70 8.77 -3.98
CA ALA A 74 15.66 7.89 -2.81
C ALA A 74 14.76 8.46 -1.70
N THR A 75 14.83 9.76 -1.45
CA THR A 75 13.99 10.42 -0.45
C THR A 75 12.52 10.41 -0.88
N MET A 76 12.23 10.70 -2.15
CA MET A 76 10.88 10.60 -2.71
C MET A 76 10.31 9.18 -2.54
N TRP A 77 11.09 8.15 -2.85
CA TRP A 77 10.68 6.76 -2.66
C TRP A 77 10.27 6.47 -1.21
N ASN A 78 11.09 6.90 -0.25
CA ASN A 78 10.81 6.75 1.18
C ASN A 78 9.52 7.50 1.60
N TYR A 79 9.32 8.72 1.09
CA TYR A 79 8.14 9.54 1.40
C TYR A 79 6.84 8.92 0.88
N MET A 80 6.90 8.32 -0.31
CA MET A 80 5.74 7.65 -0.91
C MET A 80 5.26 6.45 -0.07
N GLY A 81 6.11 5.91 0.83
CA GLY A 81 5.73 4.84 1.75
C GLY A 81 5.20 3.60 1.03
N LEU A 82 5.82 3.29 -0.11
CA LEU A 82 5.45 2.15 -0.94
C LEU A 82 6.05 0.86 -0.38
N THR A 83 5.35 -0.23 -0.62
CA THR A 83 5.76 -1.57 -0.20
C THR A 83 5.64 -2.50 -1.39
N ARG A 84 6.77 -3.03 -1.86
CA ARG A 84 6.84 -3.97 -2.98
C ARG A 84 6.67 -5.38 -2.44
N VAL A 85 5.71 -6.12 -2.97
CA VAL A 85 5.47 -7.51 -2.60
C VAL A 85 5.61 -8.37 -3.84
N TYR A 86 6.48 -9.37 -3.78
CA TYR A 86 6.74 -10.28 -4.89
C TYR A 86 5.79 -11.47 -4.85
N THR A 87 5.18 -11.80 -5.98
CA THR A 87 4.27 -12.95 -6.04
C THR A 87 5.02 -14.23 -6.40
N LYS A 88 4.59 -15.34 -5.79
CA LYS A 88 5.10 -16.68 -6.06
C LYS A 88 3.96 -17.65 -6.35
N ARG A 89 4.07 -18.39 -7.45
CA ARG A 89 3.18 -19.51 -7.76
C ARG A 89 3.66 -20.80 -7.10
N ARG A 90 2.73 -21.71 -6.84
CA ARG A 90 3.06 -23.01 -6.23
C ARG A 90 3.94 -23.82 -7.17
N GLY A 91 5.14 -24.18 -6.69
CA GLY A 91 6.09 -24.99 -7.46
C GLY A 91 7.02 -24.17 -8.36
N GLU A 92 6.83 -22.86 -8.45
CA GLU A 92 7.69 -21.96 -9.22
C GLU A 92 8.53 -21.07 -8.30
N GLN A 93 9.60 -20.50 -8.86
CA GLN A 93 10.37 -19.47 -8.19
C GLN A 93 9.56 -18.15 -8.15
N PRO A 94 9.81 -17.28 -7.14
CA PRO A 94 9.16 -15.98 -7.09
C PRO A 94 9.54 -15.12 -8.30
N GLY A 95 8.57 -14.41 -8.87
CA GLY A 95 8.85 -13.41 -9.91
C GLY A 95 9.38 -12.13 -9.25
N LEU A 96 10.64 -11.78 -9.52
CA LEU A 96 11.30 -10.60 -8.92
C LEU A 96 11.25 -9.34 -9.81
N LEU A 97 10.70 -9.46 -11.02
CA LEU A 97 10.65 -8.36 -11.98
C LEU A 97 9.42 -7.45 -11.78
N GLU A 98 8.26 -8.06 -11.50
CA GLU A 98 6.98 -7.37 -11.43
C GLU A 98 6.39 -7.49 -10.01
N PRO A 99 6.77 -6.60 -9.08
CA PRO A 99 6.19 -6.58 -7.75
C PRO A 99 4.78 -5.99 -7.75
N VAL A 100 3.95 -6.47 -6.85
CA VAL A 100 2.70 -5.80 -6.46
C VAL A 100 3.07 -4.66 -5.53
N VAL A 101 2.85 -3.41 -5.98
CA VAL A 101 3.14 -2.22 -5.18
C VAL A 101 1.92 -1.85 -4.34
N LEU A 102 2.09 -1.91 -3.03
CA LEU A 102 1.11 -1.50 -2.03
C LEU A 102 1.50 -0.14 -1.44
N SER A 103 0.50 0.57 -0.91
CA SER A 103 0.69 1.88 -0.27
C SER A 103 -0.09 1.88 1.03
N SER A 104 0.63 2.22 2.10
CA SER A 104 0.09 2.34 3.46
C SER A 104 -1.08 3.31 3.56
N GLU A 105 -1.02 4.44 2.86
CA GLU A 105 -2.02 5.52 2.92
C GLU A 105 -3.29 5.24 2.11
N ARG A 106 -3.24 4.33 1.12
CA ARG A 106 -4.38 4.07 0.22
C ARG A 106 -5.23 2.90 0.68
N LYS A 107 -4.78 1.69 0.35
CA LYS A 107 -5.52 0.45 0.61
C LYS A 107 -4.93 -0.29 1.82
N GLY A 108 -3.79 0.16 2.33
CA GLY A 108 -3.00 -0.54 3.33
C GLY A 108 -2.02 -1.53 2.70
N THR A 109 -1.20 -2.13 3.56
CA THR A 109 -0.13 -3.08 3.21
C THR A 109 -0.44 -4.51 3.63
N THR A 110 -1.72 -4.85 3.83
CA THR A 110 -2.12 -6.19 4.28
C THR A 110 -2.17 -7.21 3.14
N VAL A 111 -2.14 -8.51 3.46
CA VAL A 111 -2.38 -9.60 2.50
C VAL A 111 -3.72 -9.43 1.78
N ASN A 112 -4.75 -8.96 2.47
CA ASN A 112 -6.05 -8.62 1.89
C ASN A 112 -5.91 -7.61 0.73
N SER A 113 -5.14 -6.54 0.98
CA SER A 113 -4.86 -5.47 0.01
C SER A 113 -4.03 -5.98 -1.17
N ALA A 114 -3.09 -6.88 -0.91
CA ALA A 114 -2.31 -7.56 -1.95
C ALA A 114 -3.23 -8.39 -2.86
N CYS A 115 -4.11 -9.21 -2.28
CA CYS A 115 -5.07 -10.02 -3.05
C CYS A 115 -6.00 -9.15 -3.89
N LEU A 116 -6.53 -8.06 -3.35
CA LEU A 116 -7.41 -7.13 -4.08
C LEU A 116 -6.71 -6.43 -5.26
N SER A 117 -5.42 -6.17 -5.12
CA SER A 117 -4.61 -5.59 -6.19
C SER A 117 -4.35 -6.59 -7.33
N ILE A 118 -4.27 -7.88 -7.02
CA ILE A 118 -4.10 -8.95 -8.02
C ILE A 118 -5.44 -9.29 -8.69
N SER A 119 -6.45 -9.65 -7.90
CA SER A 119 -7.79 -9.97 -8.39
C SER A 119 -8.84 -9.89 -7.28
N LYS A 120 -9.98 -9.26 -7.56
CA LYS A 120 -11.10 -9.13 -6.61
C LYS A 120 -11.67 -10.48 -6.19
N ASP A 121 -11.67 -11.47 -7.09
CA ASP A 121 -12.23 -12.79 -6.83
C ASP A 121 -11.31 -13.69 -5.99
N MET A 122 -10.04 -13.31 -5.84
CA MET A 122 -9.05 -14.11 -5.11
C MET A 122 -9.38 -14.20 -3.62
N LEU A 123 -9.98 -13.16 -3.06
CA LEU A 123 -10.38 -13.12 -1.64
C LEU A 123 -11.51 -14.08 -1.29
N ASP A 124 -12.42 -14.33 -2.24
CA ASP A 124 -13.59 -15.17 -2.04
C ASP A 124 -13.22 -16.64 -1.81
N ASN A 125 -12.09 -17.04 -2.38
CA ASN A 125 -11.56 -18.39 -2.32
C ASN A 125 -10.24 -18.46 -1.54
N PHE A 126 -9.87 -17.39 -0.82
CA PHE A 126 -8.64 -17.37 -0.03
C PHE A 126 -8.73 -18.34 1.14
N ASN A 127 -7.73 -19.21 1.30
CA ASN A 127 -7.57 -20.08 2.47
C ASN A 127 -6.54 -19.49 3.43
N PHE A 128 -5.30 -19.36 2.94
CA PHE A 128 -4.19 -18.74 3.67
C PHE A 128 -3.14 -18.25 2.68
N ALA A 129 -2.19 -17.46 3.18
CA ALA A 129 -0.99 -17.10 2.43
C ALA A 129 0.25 -17.68 3.11
N LEU A 130 1.26 -17.99 2.30
CA LEU A 130 2.62 -18.23 2.76
C LEU A 130 3.43 -16.98 2.43
N VAL A 131 4.13 -16.47 3.44
CA VAL A 131 4.98 -15.29 3.29
C VAL A 131 6.42 -15.68 3.64
N TRP A 132 7.36 -15.17 2.85
CA TRP A 132 8.79 -15.17 3.15
C TRP A 132 9.25 -13.72 3.21
N GLY A 133 9.93 -13.34 4.29
CA GLY A 133 10.48 -12.01 4.44
C GLY A 133 10.47 -11.54 5.89
N THR A 134 10.72 -10.25 6.08
CA THR A 134 10.91 -9.65 7.40
C THR A 134 9.60 -9.43 8.15
N SER A 135 8.45 -9.47 7.47
CA SER A 135 7.14 -9.38 8.16
C SER A 135 6.81 -10.61 8.99
N THR A 136 7.47 -11.74 8.72
CA THR A 136 7.22 -13.02 9.38
C THR A 136 8.37 -13.44 10.29
N LYS A 137 8.07 -14.14 11.38
CA LYS A 137 9.10 -14.64 12.31
C LYS A 137 9.84 -15.86 11.75
N TYR A 138 9.18 -16.63 10.88
CA TYR A 138 9.70 -17.86 10.28
C TYR A 138 9.51 -17.84 8.78
N ASN A 139 10.43 -18.44 8.04
CA ASN A 139 10.41 -18.46 6.57
C ASN A 139 10.23 -19.88 6.03
N PRO A 140 9.12 -20.23 5.33
CA PRO A 140 7.86 -19.47 5.25
C PRO A 140 6.98 -19.59 6.50
N GLN A 141 6.16 -18.57 6.73
CA GLN A 141 5.10 -18.61 7.73
C GLN A 141 3.72 -18.57 7.06
N ARG A 142 2.78 -19.35 7.61
CA ARG A 142 1.36 -19.30 7.22
C ARG A 142 0.68 -18.10 7.90
N VAL A 143 0.10 -17.23 7.08
CA VAL A 143 -0.54 -15.99 7.53
C VAL A 143 -1.98 -15.85 7.03
N GLY A 144 -2.77 -15.04 7.73
CA GLY A 144 -4.14 -14.69 7.38
C GLY A 144 -4.23 -13.44 6.50
N LYS A 145 -5.47 -12.98 6.26
CA LYS A 145 -5.77 -11.80 5.43
C LYS A 145 -5.32 -10.48 6.06
N GLU A 146 -5.36 -10.39 7.38
CA GLU A 146 -5.02 -9.19 8.15
C GLU A 146 -3.51 -9.02 8.40
N HIS A 147 -2.69 -9.98 7.96
CA HIS A 147 -1.23 -9.89 8.13
C HIS A 147 -0.68 -8.70 7.34
N VAL A 148 0.12 -7.88 8.00
CA VAL A 148 0.77 -6.69 7.42
C VAL A 148 2.07 -7.12 6.75
N LEU A 149 2.17 -6.86 5.45
CA LEU A 149 3.36 -7.14 4.65
C LEU A 149 4.37 -6.00 4.76
N GLN A 150 5.64 -6.35 4.59
CA GLN A 150 6.77 -5.43 4.56
C GLN A 150 7.40 -5.39 3.17
N ASP A 151 8.29 -4.42 2.94
CA ASP A 151 8.92 -4.24 1.63
C ASP A 151 9.78 -5.46 1.29
N GLU A 152 9.70 -5.89 0.04
CA GLU A 152 10.38 -7.07 -0.53
C GLU A 152 9.90 -8.44 0.00
N ASP A 153 8.78 -8.49 0.72
CA ASP A 153 8.15 -9.76 1.08
C ASP A 153 7.74 -10.56 -0.17
N VAL A 154 7.91 -11.88 -0.11
CA VAL A 154 7.39 -12.82 -1.10
C VAL A 154 6.08 -13.41 -0.61
N LEU A 155 5.03 -13.34 -1.43
CA LEU A 155 3.68 -13.80 -1.13
C LEU A 155 3.26 -14.95 -2.07
N GLN A 156 2.85 -16.06 -1.49
CA GLN A 156 2.16 -17.13 -2.20
C GLN A 156 0.76 -17.32 -1.61
N VAL A 157 -0.26 -17.02 -2.41
CA VAL A 157 -1.67 -17.21 -2.01
C VAL A 157 -2.08 -18.66 -2.26
N VAL A 158 -2.66 -19.30 -1.24
CA VAL A 158 -3.25 -20.63 -1.36
C VAL A 158 -4.76 -20.50 -1.30
N THR A 159 -5.42 -20.92 -2.38
CA THR A 159 -6.87 -20.93 -2.47
C THR A 159 -7.47 -22.20 -1.88
N LEU A 160 -8.73 -22.13 -1.46
CA LEU A 160 -9.51 -23.26 -1.00
C LEU A 160 -9.69 -24.27 -2.13
N THR A 161 -9.46 -25.55 -1.82
CA THR A 161 -9.74 -26.63 -2.78
C THR A 161 -11.25 -26.76 -2.99
N VAL A 162 -11.66 -27.34 -4.12
CA VAL A 162 -13.09 -27.53 -4.44
C VAL A 162 -13.84 -28.28 -3.33
N THR A 163 -13.20 -29.28 -2.73
CA THR A 163 -13.76 -30.02 -1.58
C THR A 163 -13.94 -29.10 -0.37
N GLN A 164 -12.94 -28.30 -0.02
CA GLN A 164 -13.03 -27.34 1.08
C GLN A 164 -14.10 -26.26 0.82
N GLN A 165 -14.26 -25.82 -0.43
CA GLN A 165 -15.29 -24.86 -0.80
C GLN A 165 -16.70 -25.43 -0.58
N LYS A 166 -16.94 -26.71 -0.91
CA LYS A 166 -18.24 -27.37 -0.70
C LYS A 166 -18.64 -27.46 0.77
N HIS A 167 -17.67 -27.59 1.67
CA HIS A 167 -17.91 -27.63 3.11
C HIS A 167 -18.08 -26.23 3.74
N ALA A 168 -17.85 -25.15 3.00
CA ALA A 168 -18.05 -23.81 3.52
C ALA A 168 -19.56 -23.53 3.73
N LYS A 169 -19.90 -22.93 4.89
CA LYS A 169 -21.30 -22.60 5.25
C LYS A 169 -22.04 -21.79 4.18
N ASN A 170 -21.30 -20.99 3.40
CA ASN A 170 -21.86 -20.06 2.43
C ASN A 170 -21.90 -20.65 1.00
N TYR A 171 -21.54 -21.92 0.80
CA TYR A 171 -21.43 -22.53 -0.53
C TYR A 171 -22.76 -22.53 -1.29
N ASN A 172 -23.85 -22.98 -0.64
CA ASN A 172 -25.17 -23.04 -1.27
C ASN A 172 -25.69 -21.66 -1.68
N GLN A 173 -25.45 -20.64 -0.87
CA GLN A 173 -25.80 -19.24 -1.20
C GLN A 173 -25.01 -18.74 -2.42
N LYS A 174 -23.70 -19.03 -2.49
CA LYS A 174 -22.86 -18.68 -3.65
C LYS A 174 -23.35 -19.36 -4.94
N VAL A 175 -23.70 -20.65 -4.86
CA VAL A 175 -24.23 -21.41 -6.00
C VAL A 175 -25.55 -20.81 -6.48
N GLN A 176 -26.46 -20.50 -5.56
CA GLN A 176 -27.74 -19.88 -5.91
C GLN A 176 -27.56 -18.52 -6.59
N ALA A 177 -26.72 -17.64 -6.02
CA ALA A 177 -26.44 -16.33 -6.60
C ALA A 177 -25.80 -16.41 -8.01
N HIS A 178 -24.95 -17.40 -8.26
CA HIS A 178 -24.40 -17.65 -9.60
C HIS A 178 -25.50 -18.06 -10.60
N TRP A 179 -26.39 -18.96 -10.21
CA TRP A 179 -27.54 -19.37 -11.04
C TRP A 179 -28.51 -18.23 -11.31
N ASP A 180 -28.76 -17.37 -10.33
CA ASP A 180 -29.63 -16.20 -10.48
C ASP A 180 -29.05 -15.20 -11.47
N LYS A 181 -27.74 -14.89 -11.37
CA LYS A 181 -27.03 -14.06 -12.36
C LYS A 181 -27.06 -14.67 -13.76
N TYR A 182 -26.85 -15.99 -13.88
CA TYR A 182 -26.91 -16.69 -15.16
C TYR A 182 -28.30 -16.61 -15.80
N LYS A 183 -29.36 -16.86 -15.01
CA LYS A 183 -30.76 -16.75 -15.48
C LYS A 183 -31.09 -15.32 -15.91
N ALA A 184 -30.65 -14.31 -15.16
CA ALA A 184 -30.84 -12.91 -15.51
C ALA A 184 -30.15 -12.56 -16.84
N LYS A 185 -28.90 -12.98 -17.04
CA LYS A 185 -28.16 -12.76 -18.30
C LYS A 185 -28.83 -13.47 -19.49
N LYS A 186 -29.30 -14.71 -19.30
CA LYS A 186 -30.03 -15.47 -20.34
C LYS A 186 -31.38 -14.83 -20.70
N LYS A 187 -32.07 -14.23 -19.72
CA LYS A 187 -33.31 -13.49 -19.95
C LYS A 187 -33.07 -12.19 -20.73
N ALA A 188 -32.01 -11.46 -20.37
CA ALA A 188 -31.60 -10.23 -21.06
C ALA A 188 -31.18 -10.47 -22.53
N LEU A 189 -30.58 -11.63 -22.85
CA LEU A 189 -30.20 -11.97 -24.22
C LEU A 189 -31.38 -12.42 -25.11
N LYS A 190 -32.53 -12.73 -24.50
CA LYS A 190 -33.76 -13.15 -25.19
C LYS A 190 -34.76 -12.02 -25.40
N THR A 191 -34.50 -10.84 -24.83
CA THR A 191 -35.29 -9.61 -24.99
C THR A 191 -34.55 -8.71 -25.95
#